data_AF-A0A1H4C0J4-F1
#
_entry.id   AF-A0A1H4C0J4-F1
#
_cell.length_a   1.000
_cell.length_b   1.000
_cell.length_c   1.000
_cell.angle_alpha   90.00
_cell.angle_beta   90.00
_cell.angle_gamma   90.00
#
_symmetry.space_group_name_H-M   'P 1'
#
loop_
_entity.id
_entity.type
_entity.pdbx_description
1 polymer ?
#
loop_
_entity_poly.entity_id
_entity_poly.type
_entity_poly.pdbx_seq_one_letter_code
_entity_poly.pdbx_strand_id
1 'polypeptide(L)'
;MKGYNNRDLIILSRFMDTDTAAFEQQVRSIHEMLYLVEGTEQFCQAHEVIDLNHYRILQKSYLVRKIISDPIKPFVFLFNKN
;
A
#
# COMPACT_ATOMS: atom_id res chain seq x y z
N MET A 1 -0.54 -21.58 -1.99
CA MET A 1 -1.44 -21.02 -0.96
C MET A 1 -0.69 -19.90 -0.26
N LYS A 2 -0.87 -18.65 -0.71
CA LYS A 2 -0.24 -17.44 -0.15
C LYS A 2 -1.25 -16.80 0.81
N GLY A 3 -0.75 -16.34 1.96
CA GLY A 3 -1.55 -15.90 3.09
C GLY A 3 -2.60 -14.87 2.71
N TYR A 4 -3.83 -15.10 3.16
CA TYR A 4 -4.85 -14.06 3.24
C TYR A 4 -4.26 -12.89 4.01
N ASN A 5 -4.07 -11.76 3.33
CA ASN A 5 -3.99 -10.48 4.02
C ASN A 5 -5.37 -10.29 4.67
N ASN A 6 -5.47 -10.43 5.98
CA ASN A 6 -6.70 -10.18 6.75
C ASN A 6 -6.99 -8.68 6.72
N ARG A 7 -7.45 -8.18 5.57
CA ARG A 7 -7.81 -6.78 5.38
C ARG A 7 -9.32 -6.69 5.24
N ASP A 8 -9.94 -5.99 6.16
CA ASP A 8 -11.36 -5.67 6.07
C ASP A 8 -11.56 -4.51 5.08
N LEU A 9 -12.54 -4.64 4.19
CA LEU A 9 -12.91 -3.60 3.22
C LEU A 9 -14.26 -3.00 3.61
N ILE A 10 -14.26 -1.72 4.00
CA ILE A 10 -15.49 -0.95 4.18
C ILE A 10 -15.84 -0.32 2.84
N ILE A 11 -16.95 -0.76 2.25
CA ILE A 11 -17.40 -0.30 0.93
C ILE A 11 -18.67 0.52 1.11
N LEU A 12 -18.58 1.81 0.77
CA LEU A 12 -19.72 2.70 0.75
C LEU A 12 -20.28 2.75 -0.67
N SER A 13 -21.46 2.16 -0.85
CA SER A 13 -22.18 2.15 -2.12
C SER A 13 -23.44 3.01 -2.01
N ARG A 14 -23.73 3.77 -3.06
CA ARG A 14 -24.99 4.54 -3.19
C ARG A 14 -26.13 3.68 -3.74
N PHE A 15 -25.85 2.48 -4.24
CA PHE A 15 -26.83 1.71 -4.99
C PHE A 15 -27.80 0.99 -4.05
N MET A 16 -29.05 1.46 -4.03
CA MET A 16 -30.14 0.86 -3.24
C MET A 16 -30.71 -0.43 -3.88
N ASP A 17 -30.50 -0.64 -5.20
CA ASP A 17 -31.12 -1.72 -5.97
C ASP A 17 -30.12 -2.50 -6.86
N THR A 18 -28.91 -2.80 -6.36
CA THR A 18 -27.98 -3.65 -7.14
C THR A 18 -28.27 -5.11 -6.87
N ASP A 19 -28.35 -5.90 -7.93
CA ASP A 19 -28.21 -7.36 -7.86
C ASP A 19 -27.00 -7.71 -6.98
N THR A 20 -27.25 -8.39 -5.87
CA THR A 20 -26.23 -8.79 -4.90
C THR A 20 -25.05 -9.49 -5.59
N ALA A 21 -25.29 -10.27 -6.64
CA ALA A 21 -24.23 -10.93 -7.40
C ALA A 21 -23.29 -9.94 -8.10
N ALA A 22 -23.85 -8.87 -8.69
CA ALA A 22 -23.08 -7.82 -9.33
C ALA A 22 -22.28 -7.00 -8.30
N PHE A 23 -22.85 -6.72 -7.14
CA PHE A 23 -22.12 -6.06 -6.04
C PHE A 23 -20.94 -6.91 -5.57
N GLU A 24 -21.17 -8.18 -5.25
CA GLU A 24 -20.12 -9.13 -4.84
C GLU A 24 -19.01 -9.25 -5.88
N GLN A 25 -19.35 -9.21 -7.17
CA GLN A 25 -18.35 -9.22 -8.23
C GLN A 25 -17.48 -7.95 -8.22
N GLN A 26 -18.07 -6.78 -7.99
CA GLN A 26 -17.30 -5.53 -7.86
C GLN A 26 -16.38 -5.56 -6.65
N VAL A 27 -16.87 -6.05 -5.50
CA VAL A 27 -16.05 -6.22 -4.29
C VAL A 27 -14.85 -7.13 -4.57
N ARG A 28 -15.05 -8.28 -5.23
CA ARG A 28 -13.97 -9.18 -5.62
C ARG A 28 -12.96 -8.50 -6.53
N SER A 29 -13.41 -7.77 -7.55
CA SER A 29 -12.50 -7.05 -8.45
C SER A 29 -11.67 -5.99 -7.71
N ILE A 30 -12.26 -5.27 -6.76
CA ILE A 30 -11.52 -4.32 -5.91
C ILE A 30 -10.48 -5.05 -5.08
N HIS A 31 -10.86 -6.17 -4.44
CA HIS A 31 -9.93 -6.99 -3.66
C HIS A 31 -8.74 -7.48 -4.49
N GLU A 32 -9.00 -7.99 -5.71
CA GLU A 32 -7.95 -8.45 -6.62
C GLU A 32 -7.00 -7.30 -7.02
N MET A 33 -7.54 -6.12 -7.35
CA MET A 33 -6.72 -4.95 -7.68
C MET A 33 -5.85 -4.52 -6.49
N LEU A 34 -6.42 -4.48 -5.29
CA LEU A 34 -5.71 -4.13 -4.07
C LEU A 34 -4.60 -5.16 -3.76
N TYR A 35 -4.89 -6.45 -3.90
CA TYR A 35 -3.90 -7.50 -3.70
C TYR A 35 -2.66 -7.34 -4.58
N LEU A 36 -2.81 -6.83 -5.81
CA LEU A 36 -1.69 -6.60 -6.73
C LEU A 36 -0.80 -5.41 -6.33
N VAL A 37 -1.33 -4.40 -5.65
CA VAL A 37 -0.62 -3.14 -5.35
C VAL A 37 -0.14 -3.03 -3.91
N GLU A 38 -0.64 -3.89 -3.02
CA GLU A 38 -0.36 -3.83 -1.58
C GLU A 38 0.94 -4.54 -1.17
N GLY A 39 1.64 -5.18 -2.11
CA GLY A 39 2.89 -5.85 -1.83
C GLY A 39 3.99 -4.89 -1.37
N THR A 40 4.92 -5.39 -0.54
CA THR A 40 6.08 -4.62 -0.06
C THR A 40 6.89 -4.04 -1.21
N GLU A 41 6.96 -4.73 -2.34
CA GLU A 41 7.68 -4.27 -3.51
C GLU A 41 7.04 -3.02 -4.12
N GLN A 42 5.72 -3.06 -4.38
CA GLN A 42 4.95 -1.93 -4.89
C GLN A 42 5.00 -0.75 -3.92
N PHE A 43 4.88 -1.03 -2.62
CA PHE A 43 5.04 -0.02 -1.57
C PHE A 43 6.41 0.66 -1.65
N CYS A 44 7.51 -0.10 -1.74
CA CYS A 44 8.87 0.45 -1.82
C CYS A 44 9.16 1.14 -3.17
N GLN A 45 8.41 0.83 -4.22
CA GLN A 45 8.51 1.52 -5.50
C GLN A 45 7.73 2.84 -5.49
N ALA A 46 6.59 2.91 -4.81
CA ALA A 46 5.75 4.10 -4.73
C ALA A 46 6.26 5.16 -3.74
N HIS A 47 7.16 4.78 -2.83
CA HIS A 47 7.69 5.68 -1.81
C HIS A 47 9.17 6.01 -2.02
N GLU A 48 9.59 7.13 -1.46
CA GLU A 48 10.98 7.51 -1.24
C GLU A 48 11.20 7.86 0.23
N VAL A 49 12.47 7.85 0.66
CA VAL A 49 12.84 8.25 2.01
C VAL A 49 13.56 9.59 1.98
N ILE A 50 13.07 10.53 2.77
CA ILE A 50 13.73 11.81 3.02
C ILE A 50 14.49 11.68 4.34
N ASP A 51 15.81 11.65 4.28
CA ASP A 51 16.71 11.50 5.42
C ASP A 51 17.38 12.85 5.68
N LEU A 52 16.80 13.64 6.58
CA LEU A 52 17.30 14.98 6.90
C LEU A 52 18.57 14.94 7.76
N ASN A 53 18.84 13.84 8.47
CA ASN A 53 20.09 13.69 9.23
C ASN A 53 21.32 13.70 8.29
N HIS A 54 21.12 13.24 7.05
CA HIS A 54 22.17 13.16 6.04
C HIS A 54 21.88 14.01 4.79
N TYR A 55 20.85 14.87 4.84
CA TYR A 55 20.43 15.75 3.75
C TYR A 55 20.30 15.05 2.39
N ARG A 56 19.61 13.90 2.35
CA ARG A 56 19.48 13.08 1.13
C ARG A 56 18.09 12.50 0.93
N ILE A 57 17.78 12.19 -0.33
CA ILE A 57 16.56 11.48 -0.74
C ILE A 57 16.97 10.10 -1.28
N LEU A 58 16.34 9.05 -0.78
CA LEU A 58 16.62 7.67 -1.18
C LEU A 58 15.41 7.08 -1.92
N GLN A 59 15.60 6.81 -3.20
CA GLN A 59 14.53 6.36 -4.09
C GLN A 59 14.64 4.88 -4.50
N LYS A 60 15.80 4.25 -4.26
CA LYS A 60 16.01 2.85 -4.63
C LYS A 60 15.18 1.95 -3.71
N SER A 61 14.31 1.11 -4.26
CA SER A 61 13.35 0.30 -3.49
C SER A 61 13.99 -0.58 -2.42
N TYR A 62 15.18 -1.13 -2.66
CA TYR A 62 15.87 -1.93 -1.64
C TYR A 62 16.38 -1.08 -0.45
N LEU A 63 16.70 0.20 -0.66
CA LEU A 63 17.09 1.12 0.40
C LEU A 63 15.86 1.55 1.21
N VAL A 64 14.75 1.86 0.53
CA VAL A 64 13.46 2.13 1.17
C VAL A 64 13.07 0.95 2.05
N ARG A 65 13.09 -0.28 1.49
CA ARG A 65 12.80 -1.52 2.22
C ARG A 65 13.69 -1.71 3.45
N LYS A 66 14.98 -1.41 3.34
CA LYS A 66 15.91 -1.48 4.46
C LYS A 66 15.52 -0.49 5.57
N ILE A 67 15.23 0.75 5.22
CA ILE A 67 14.91 1.80 6.19
C ILE A 67 13.59 1.55 6.91
N ILE A 68 12.56 1.07 6.21
CA ILE A 68 11.28 0.74 6.87
C ILE A 68 11.37 -0.47 7.81
N SER A 69 12.43 -1.27 7.68
CA SER A 69 12.71 -2.40 8.58
C SER A 69 13.54 -2.00 9.79
N ASP A 70 14.20 -0.83 9.74
CA ASP A 70 14.93 -0.27 10.85
C ASP A 70 13.96 0.35 11.88
N PRO A 71 14.35 0.46 13.16
CA PRO A 71 13.63 1.27 14.13
C PRO A 71 13.42 2.71 13.64
N ILE A 72 12.32 3.32 14.05
CA ILE A 72 11.98 4.71 13.69
C ILE A 72 13.12 5.63 14.13
N LYS A 73 13.68 6.38 13.16
CA LYS A 73 14.72 7.37 13.39
C LYS A 73 14.11 8.77 13.30
N PRO A 74 14.45 9.69 14.22
CA PRO A 74 14.06 11.09 14.10
C PRO A 74 14.50 11.66 12.75
N PHE A 75 13.68 12.53 12.17
CA PHE A 75 13.98 13.25 10.93
C PHE A 75 14.22 12.36 9.68
N VAL A 76 13.74 11.12 9.72
CA VAL A 76 13.68 10.23 8.56
C VAL A 76 12.20 10.02 8.22
N PHE A 77 11.79 10.47 7.04
CA PHE A 77 10.40 10.46 6.61
C PHE A 77 10.22 9.55 5.41
N LEU A 78 9.09 8.84 5.39
CA LEU A 78 8.62 8.16 4.19
C LEU A 78 7.68 9.11 3.43
N PHE A 79 7.96 9.33 2.16
CA PHE A 79 7.18 10.20 1.29
C PHE A 79 6.59 9.39 0.14
N ASN A 80 5.28 9.54 -0.11
CA ASN A 80 4.61 8.90 -1.23
C ASN A 80 4.80 9.76 -2.48
N LYS A 81 5.17 9.16 -3.62
CA LYS A 81 5.45 9.87 -4.86
C LYS A 81 4.21 10.15 -5.73
N ASN A 82 3.02 9.67 -5.32
CA ASN A 82 1.75 9.88 -6.03
C ASN A 82 1.11 11.22 -5.71
#